data_AF-A0A1B8FJ10-F1
#
_entry.id   AF-A0A1B8FJ10-F1
#
_cell.length_a   1.000
_cell.length_b   1.000
_cell.length_c   1.000
_cell.angle_alpha   90.00
_cell.angle_beta   90.00
_cell.angle_gamma   90.00
#
_symmetry.space_group_name_H-M   'P 1'
#
loop_
_entity.id
_entity.type
_entity.pdbx_description
1 polymer ?
#
loop_
_entity_poly.entity_id
_entity_poly.type
_entity_poly.pdbx_seq_one_letter_code
_entity_poly.pdbx_strand_id
1 'polypeptide(L)'
;MRFLAIFGRIIFITLCNVFFTALNFLRWRPVASAVCIGLGVVFNGDIQHGWNFFFNLSKLQRNFVFLFVFKFLKVTVHSISYLSYRPQLPSQGSGAYDAKDVTVIIPSIDNFGDAFTCCVRSVIKCKPAQVFIATVESKRVAAERVCREISMDLKVITVKEANKRAQFLEAVSFATTKIIISADDQVY
;
A
#
# COMPACT_ATOMS: atom_id res chain seq x y z
N MET A 1 -19.80 -34.70 23.81
CA MET A 1 -19.12 -33.74 22.91
C MET A 1 -19.22 -32.27 23.33
N ARG A 2 -20.36 -31.76 23.83
CA ARG A 2 -20.50 -30.34 24.25
C ARG A 2 -19.65 -29.93 25.47
N PHE A 3 -19.47 -30.81 26.46
CA PHE A 3 -18.71 -30.51 27.68
C PHE A 3 -17.21 -30.26 27.41
N LEU A 4 -16.58 -31.09 26.58
CA LEU A 4 -15.16 -30.95 26.23
C LEU A 4 -14.87 -29.64 25.48
N ALA A 5 -15.80 -29.21 24.62
CA ALA A 5 -15.70 -27.95 23.89
C ALA A 5 -15.86 -26.72 24.81
N ILE A 6 -16.76 -26.79 25.79
CA ILE A 6 -16.94 -25.74 26.79
C ILE A 6 -15.70 -25.64 27.69
N PHE A 7 -15.19 -26.78 28.16
CA PHE A 7 -14.01 -26.85 29.01
C PHE A 7 -12.74 -26.31 28.31
N GLY A 8 -12.51 -26.70 27.05
CA GLY A 8 -11.41 -26.16 26.25
C GLY A 8 -11.50 -24.65 26.07
N ARG A 9 -12.71 -24.11 25.90
CA ARG A 9 -12.94 -22.66 25.78
C ARG A 9 -12.67 -21.91 27.08
N ILE A 10 -13.01 -22.50 28.23
CA ILE A 10 -12.72 -21.93 29.56
C ILE A 10 -11.21 -21.91 29.82
N ILE A 11 -10.50 -23.00 29.53
CA ILE A 11 -9.04 -23.06 29.66
C ILE A 11 -8.37 -21.99 28.79
N PHE A 12 -8.78 -21.90 27.52
CA PHE A 12 -8.22 -20.92 26.59
C PHE A 12 -8.43 -19.47 27.07
N ILE A 13 -9.65 -19.13 27.50
CA ILE A 13 -9.95 -17.79 28.03
C ILE A 13 -9.14 -17.50 29.30
N THR A 14 -8.99 -18.49 30.18
CA THR A 14 -8.25 -18.34 31.43
C THR A 14 -6.76 -18.10 31.16
N LEU A 15 -6.16 -18.88 30.26
CA LEU A 15 -4.77 -18.71 29.83
C LEU A 15 -4.55 -17.34 29.18
N CYS A 16 -5.45 -16.90 28.30
CA CYS A 16 -5.39 -15.57 27.71
C CYS A 16 -5.48 -14.47 28.79
N ASN A 17 -6.39 -14.60 29.75
CA ASN A 17 -6.54 -13.62 30.82
C ASN A 17 -5.33 -13.56 31.75
N VAL A 18 -4.74 -14.71 32.10
CA VAL A 18 -3.50 -14.78 32.88
C VAL A 18 -2.35 -14.12 32.11
N PHE A 19 -2.22 -14.42 30.82
CA PHE A 19 -1.21 -13.80 29.96
C PHE A 19 -1.36 -12.28 29.85
N PHE A 20 -2.58 -11.79 29.59
CA PHE A 20 -2.86 -10.35 29.55
C PHE A 20 -2.63 -9.69 30.91
N THR A 21 -2.98 -10.34 32.01
CA THR A 21 -2.74 -9.81 33.35
C THR A 21 -1.24 -9.71 33.65
N ALA A 22 -0.45 -10.73 33.29
CA ALA A 22 1.00 -10.71 33.41
C ALA A 22 1.63 -9.59 32.56
N LEU A 23 1.18 -9.40 31.31
CA LEU A 23 1.62 -8.32 30.44
C LEU A 23 1.28 -6.93 31.00
N ASN A 24 0.07 -6.76 31.55
CA ASN A 24 -0.34 -5.50 32.18
C ASN A 24 0.45 -5.22 33.46
N PHE A 25 0.75 -6.25 34.25
CA PHE A 25 1.59 -6.14 35.44
C PHE A 25 3.02 -5.73 35.07
N LEU A 26 3.59 -6.30 34.02
CA LEU A 26 4.92 -5.92 33.52
C LEU A 26 4.94 -4.51 32.92
N ARG A 27 3.82 -4.06 32.31
CA ARG A 27 3.64 -2.70 31.81
C ARG A 27 3.27 -1.69 32.91
N TRP A 28 3.05 -2.14 34.15
CA TRP A 28 2.76 -1.24 35.25
C TRP A 28 3.99 -0.38 35.55
N ARG A 29 3.81 0.95 35.58
CA ARG A 29 4.91 1.93 35.58
C ARG A 29 5.97 1.64 36.65
N PRO A 30 5.63 1.31 37.92
CA PRO A 30 6.64 1.01 38.94
C PRO A 30 7.46 -0.25 38.63
N VAL A 31 6.80 -1.31 38.17
CA VAL A 31 7.44 -2.60 37.82
C VAL A 31 8.32 -2.42 36.59
N ALA A 32 7.83 -1.76 35.56
CA ALA A 32 8.61 -1.42 34.36
C ALA A 32 9.85 -0.60 34.72
N SER A 33 9.72 0.42 35.58
CA SER A 33 10.86 1.22 36.05
C SER A 33 11.87 0.38 36.85
N ALA A 34 11.42 -0.47 37.76
CA ALA A 34 12.30 -1.34 38.54
C ALA A 34 13.04 -2.36 37.65
N VAL A 35 12.35 -2.93 36.66
CA VAL A 35 12.95 -3.83 35.65
C VAL A 35 13.96 -3.07 34.79
N CYS A 36 13.64 -1.86 34.31
CA CYS A 36 14.57 -1.04 33.52
C CYS A 36 15.83 -0.68 34.33
N ILE A 37 15.68 -0.31 35.60
CA ILE A 37 16.83 -0.02 36.48
C ILE A 37 17.65 -1.29 36.72
N GLY A 38 17.00 -2.42 37.02
CA GLY A 38 17.67 -3.70 37.21
C GLY A 38 18.46 -4.16 35.98
N LEU A 39 17.85 -4.10 34.80
CA LEU A 39 18.53 -4.35 33.53
C LEU A 39 19.68 -3.37 33.30
N GLY A 40 19.47 -2.09 33.60
CA GLY A 40 20.51 -1.06 33.52
C GLY A 40 21.72 -1.37 34.40
N VAL A 41 21.51 -1.87 35.62
CA VAL A 41 22.58 -2.26 36.54
C VAL A 41 23.29 -3.52 36.05
N VAL A 42 22.55 -4.54 35.60
CA VAL A 42 23.12 -5.81 35.10
C VAL A 42 23.97 -5.59 33.86
N PHE A 43 23.50 -4.78 32.92
CA PHE A 43 24.20 -4.50 31.66
C PHE A 43 25.09 -3.25 31.71
N ASN A 44 25.25 -2.61 32.88
CA ASN A 44 25.98 -1.35 33.00
C ASN A 44 27.41 -1.45 32.44
N GLY A 45 28.11 -2.55 32.71
CA GLY A 45 29.48 -2.79 32.23
C GLY A 45 29.55 -2.86 30.70
N ASP A 46 28.67 -3.65 30.08
CA ASP A 46 28.61 -3.80 28.61
C ASP A 46 28.21 -2.48 27.93
N ILE A 47 27.27 -1.75 28.53
CA ILE A 47 26.84 -0.44 28.04
C ILE A 47 28.01 0.55 28.10
N GLN A 48 28.72 0.62 29.23
CA GLN A 48 29.89 1.49 29.36
C GLN A 48 30.99 1.10 28.36
N HIS A 49 31.23 -0.19 28.15
CA HIS A 49 32.20 -0.66 27.16
C HIS A 49 31.78 -0.25 25.72
N GLY A 50 30.50 -0.40 25.38
CA GLY A 50 29.96 0.04 24.08
C GLY A 50 30.09 1.54 23.85
N TRP A 51 29.80 2.36 24.86
CA TRP A 51 29.99 3.81 24.79
C TRP A 51 31.44 4.20 24.62
N ASN A 52 32.34 3.63 25.43
CA ASN A 52 33.77 3.87 25.33
C ASN A 52 34.28 3.49 23.94
N PHE A 53 33.88 2.34 23.41
CA PHE A 53 34.21 1.93 22.05
C PHE A 53 33.73 2.96 21.01
N PHE A 54 32.48 3.42 21.09
CA PHE A 54 31.91 4.40 20.16
C PHE A 54 32.61 5.76 20.21
N PHE A 55 32.99 6.25 21.40
CA PHE A 55 33.73 7.51 21.52
C PHE A 55 35.18 7.39 21.03
N ASN A 56 35.78 6.22 21.17
CA ASN A 56 37.12 5.91 20.65
C ASN A 56 37.16 5.70 19.12
N LEU A 57 36.01 5.62 18.44
CA LEU A 57 35.96 5.58 16.98
C LEU A 57 36.45 6.89 16.35
N SER A 58 37.05 6.76 15.16
CA SER A 58 37.35 7.93 14.32
C SER A 58 36.07 8.68 13.96
N LYS A 59 36.21 9.97 13.63
CA LYS A 59 35.06 10.85 13.30
C LYS A 59 34.20 10.28 12.16
N LEU A 60 34.81 9.68 11.14
CA LEU A 60 34.12 9.06 10.02
C LEU A 60 33.34 7.81 10.43
N GLN A 61 33.97 6.92 11.20
CA GLN A 61 33.31 5.71 11.70
C GLN A 61 32.11 6.04 12.59
N ARG A 62 32.25 7.04 13.47
CA ARG A 62 31.14 7.52 14.32
C ARG A 62 29.99 8.08 13.49
N ASN A 63 30.28 8.91 12.48
CA ASN A 63 29.25 9.43 11.57
C ASN A 63 28.56 8.29 10.79
N PHE A 64 29.33 7.30 10.34
CA PHE A 64 28.78 6.12 9.67
C PHE A 64 27.84 5.34 10.59
N VAL A 65 28.26 5.03 11.82
CA VAL A 65 27.42 4.32 12.81
C VAL A 65 26.15 5.12 13.12
N PHE A 66 26.26 6.43 13.29
CA PHE A 66 25.10 7.29 13.51
C PHE A 66 24.11 7.23 12.34
N LEU A 67 24.58 7.41 11.10
CA LEU A 67 23.74 7.35 9.91
C LEU A 67 23.15 5.95 9.69
N PHE A 68 23.92 4.91 9.99
CA PHE A 68 23.48 3.52 9.93
C PHE A 68 22.32 3.30 10.91
N VAL A 69 22.51 3.60 12.20
CA VAL A 69 21.47 3.47 13.23
C VAL A 69 20.23 4.29 12.86
N PHE A 70 20.42 5.54 12.44
CA PHE A 70 19.31 6.41 12.01
C PHE A 70 18.52 5.82 10.83
N LYS A 71 19.20 5.27 9.81
CA LYS A 71 18.57 4.62 8.66
C LYS A 71 17.71 3.44 9.09
N PHE A 72 18.24 2.53 9.91
CA PHE A 72 17.51 1.34 10.33
C PHE A 72 16.37 1.69 11.30
N LEU A 73 16.61 2.61 12.24
CA LEU A 73 15.56 3.10 13.14
C LEU A 73 14.40 3.73 12.35
N LYS A 74 14.69 4.55 11.33
CA LYS A 74 13.68 5.14 10.46
C LYS A 74 12.83 4.06 9.79
N VAL A 75 13.46 3.03 9.21
CA VAL A 75 12.76 1.93 8.56
C VAL A 75 11.87 1.19 9.56
N THR A 76 12.40 0.82 10.73
CA THR A 76 11.63 0.12 11.76
C THR A 76 10.43 0.93 12.22
N VAL A 77 10.59 2.23 12.49
CA VAL A 77 9.49 3.11 12.91
C VAL A 77 8.44 3.23 11.81
N HIS A 78 8.83 3.41 10.54
CA HIS A 78 7.87 3.48 9.43
C HIS A 78 7.13 2.16 9.25
N SER A 79 7.82 1.03 9.36
CA SER A 79 7.19 -0.30 9.29
C SER A 79 6.19 -0.51 10.42
N ILE A 80 6.53 -0.18 11.67
CA ILE A 80 5.60 -0.29 12.81
C ILE A 80 4.41 0.66 12.62
N SER A 81 4.67 1.90 12.18
CA SER A 81 3.62 2.88 11.90
C SER A 81 2.67 2.38 10.81
N TYR A 82 3.19 1.77 9.74
CA TYR A 82 2.40 1.18 8.66
C TYR A 82 1.56 0.00 9.15
N LEU A 83 2.15 -0.91 9.93
CA LEU A 83 1.45 -2.08 10.49
C LEU A 83 0.40 -1.70 11.55
N SER A 84 0.60 -0.58 12.24
CA SER A 84 -0.32 -0.09 13.27
C SER A 84 -1.37 0.88 12.69
N TYR A 85 -1.21 1.32 11.44
CA TYR A 85 -2.09 2.27 10.80
C TYR A 85 -3.47 1.64 10.58
N ARG A 86 -4.52 2.33 11.04
CA ARG A 86 -5.91 1.98 10.78
C ARG A 86 -6.51 3.05 9.88
N PRO A 87 -6.73 2.77 8.58
CA PRO A 87 -7.33 3.74 7.68
C PRO A 87 -8.75 4.06 8.15
N GLN A 88 -9.10 5.34 8.12
CA GLN A 88 -10.49 5.75 8.21
C GLN A 88 -11.17 5.34 6.91
N LEU A 89 -12.09 4.38 7.00
CA LEU A 89 -12.92 4.01 5.86
C LEU A 89 -13.93 5.15 5.60
N PRO A 90 -14.23 5.46 4.34
CA PRO A 90 -15.29 6.41 4.02
C PRO A 90 -16.59 6.00 4.72
N SER A 91 -17.34 7.01 5.18
CA SER A 91 -18.63 6.80 5.85
C SER A 91 -19.53 5.95 4.97
N GLN A 92 -20.10 4.88 5.55
CA GLN A 92 -21.07 3.98 4.89
C GLN A 92 -22.42 4.70 4.59
N GLY A 93 -22.59 5.93 5.08
CA GLY A 93 -23.78 6.74 4.87
C GLY A 93 -23.71 7.53 3.57
N SER A 94 -24.49 7.10 2.58
CA SER A 94 -24.68 7.66 1.23
C SER A 94 -23.59 7.35 0.21
N GLY A 95 -23.98 6.66 -0.87
CA GLY A 95 -23.15 6.41 -2.05
C GLY A 95 -22.87 7.72 -2.78
N ALA A 96 -21.85 8.45 -2.33
CA ALA A 96 -21.45 9.73 -2.92
C ALA A 96 -20.98 9.58 -4.38
N TYR A 97 -20.57 8.37 -4.78
CA TYR A 97 -20.02 8.07 -6.09
C TYR A 97 -20.57 6.74 -6.60
N ASP A 98 -20.99 6.72 -7.86
CA ASP A 98 -21.36 5.51 -8.61
C ASP A 98 -20.31 5.24 -9.70
N ALA A 99 -20.32 4.04 -10.28
CA ALA A 99 -19.46 3.71 -11.43
C ALA A 99 -19.70 4.67 -12.61
N LYS A 100 -20.89 5.27 -12.69
CA LYS A 100 -21.26 6.29 -13.68
C LYS A 100 -20.61 7.65 -13.47
N ASP A 101 -19.95 7.89 -12.34
CA ASP A 101 -19.16 9.10 -12.10
C ASP A 101 -17.68 8.94 -12.50
N VAL A 102 -17.32 7.80 -13.13
CA VAL A 102 -15.93 7.42 -13.40
C VAL A 102 -15.62 7.38 -14.90
N THR A 103 -14.51 8.02 -15.28
CA THR A 103 -13.81 7.82 -16.56
C THR A 103 -12.53 7.03 -16.31
N VAL A 104 -12.37 5.92 -17.03
CA VAL A 104 -11.13 5.10 -16.99
C VAL A 104 -10.26 5.43 -18.18
N ILE A 105 -8.99 5.74 -17.94
CA ILE A 105 -8.00 6.04 -18.97
C ILE A 105 -6.93 4.95 -18.96
N ILE A 106 -6.71 4.33 -20.12
CA ILE A 106 -5.72 3.27 -20.32
C ILE A 106 -4.70 3.76 -21.35
N PRO A 107 -3.54 4.27 -20.94
CA PRO A 107 -2.46 4.62 -21.84
C PRO A 107 -1.72 3.36 -22.30
N SER A 108 -1.71 3.09 -23.60
CA SER A 108 -1.02 1.93 -24.18
C SER A 108 -0.34 2.27 -25.50
N ILE A 109 0.87 1.74 -25.65
CA ILE A 109 1.65 1.74 -26.91
C ILE A 109 1.86 0.32 -27.45
N ASP A 110 1.29 -0.68 -26.76
CA ASP A 110 1.51 -2.09 -27.06
C ASP A 110 0.76 -2.52 -28.34
N ASN A 111 0.96 -3.75 -28.78
CA ASN A 111 0.36 -4.31 -29.98
C ASN A 111 -1.14 -4.68 -29.84
N PHE A 112 -1.80 -4.27 -28.76
CA PHE A 112 -3.22 -4.55 -28.48
C PHE A 112 -3.58 -6.03 -28.59
N GLY A 113 -2.73 -6.91 -28.05
CA GLY A 113 -2.95 -8.35 -28.05
C GLY A 113 -4.00 -8.82 -27.03
N ASP A 114 -3.98 -10.13 -26.75
CA ASP A 114 -4.95 -10.76 -25.86
C ASP A 114 -4.93 -10.21 -24.43
N ALA A 115 -3.74 -9.88 -23.91
CA ALA A 115 -3.57 -9.29 -22.58
C ALA A 115 -4.31 -7.94 -22.45
N PHE A 116 -4.15 -7.06 -23.44
CA PHE A 116 -4.86 -5.79 -23.51
C PHE A 116 -6.38 -6.01 -23.58
N THR A 117 -6.82 -6.95 -24.41
CA THR A 117 -8.24 -7.28 -24.55
C THR A 117 -8.84 -7.78 -23.24
N CYS A 118 -8.12 -8.63 -22.49
CA CYS A 118 -8.52 -9.08 -21.16
C CYS A 118 -8.63 -7.93 -20.15
N CYS A 119 -7.64 -7.02 -20.13
CA CYS A 119 -7.65 -5.83 -19.28
C CYS A 119 -8.84 -4.91 -19.60
N VAL A 120 -9.09 -4.61 -20.89
CA VAL A 120 -10.22 -3.75 -21.27
C VAL A 120 -11.55 -4.42 -20.91
N ARG A 121 -11.68 -5.74 -21.06
CA ARG A 121 -12.87 -6.48 -20.63
C ARG A 121 -13.07 -6.45 -19.12
N SER A 122 -12.01 -6.52 -18.31
CA SER A 122 -12.14 -6.42 -16.84
C SER A 122 -12.62 -5.03 -16.43
N VAL A 123 -12.12 -3.97 -17.08
CA VAL A 123 -12.57 -2.59 -16.88
C VAL A 123 -14.04 -2.40 -17.28
N ILE A 124 -14.47 -2.90 -18.44
CA ILE A 124 -15.86 -2.76 -18.91
C ILE A 124 -16.84 -3.47 -17.97
N LYS A 125 -16.47 -4.59 -17.34
CA LYS A 125 -17.32 -5.28 -16.36
C LYS A 125 -17.70 -4.39 -15.16
N CYS A 126 -16.86 -3.41 -14.82
CA CYS A 126 -17.14 -2.43 -13.78
C CYS A 126 -18.14 -1.34 -14.20
N LYS A 127 -18.57 -1.30 -15.47
CA LYS A 127 -19.53 -0.34 -16.04
C LYS A 127 -19.19 1.13 -15.74
N PRO A 128 -17.95 1.60 -16.02
CA PRO A 128 -17.63 3.01 -15.91
C PRO A 128 -18.46 3.83 -16.92
N ALA A 129 -18.64 5.13 -16.67
CA ALA A 129 -19.35 5.99 -17.61
C ALA A 129 -18.59 6.19 -18.93
N GLN A 130 -17.26 6.25 -18.88
CA GLN A 130 -16.41 6.45 -20.06
C GLN A 130 -15.13 5.64 -19.95
N VAL A 131 -14.66 5.08 -21.07
CA VAL A 131 -13.37 4.40 -21.15
C VAL A 131 -12.59 4.95 -22.32
N PHE A 132 -11.41 5.50 -22.04
CA PHE A 132 -10.51 6.09 -23.01
C PHE A 132 -9.24 5.26 -23.15
N ILE A 133 -8.93 4.89 -24.39
CA ILE A 133 -7.66 4.24 -24.73
C ILE A 133 -6.75 5.30 -25.34
N ALA A 134 -5.71 5.68 -24.61
CA ALA A 134 -4.77 6.69 -25.05
C ALA A 134 -3.57 6.02 -25.71
N THR A 135 -3.31 6.32 -26.98
CA THR A 135 -2.22 5.70 -27.75
C THR A 135 -1.51 6.70 -28.65
N VAL A 136 -0.55 6.24 -29.45
CA VAL A 136 0.15 7.05 -30.45
C VAL A 136 -0.54 6.98 -31.81
N GLU A 137 -0.41 8.03 -32.62
CA GLU A 137 -1.08 8.11 -33.93
C GLU A 137 -0.76 6.91 -34.84
N SER A 138 0.47 6.41 -34.82
CA SER A 138 0.89 5.24 -35.61
C SER A 138 0.16 3.94 -35.25
N LYS A 139 -0.44 3.88 -34.06
CA LYS A 139 -1.11 2.71 -33.50
C LYS A 139 -2.64 2.87 -33.44
N ARG A 140 -3.16 4.04 -33.84
CA ARG A 140 -4.58 4.38 -33.83
C ARG A 140 -5.46 3.31 -34.48
N VAL A 141 -5.13 2.90 -35.70
CA VAL A 141 -5.96 1.96 -36.47
C VAL A 141 -6.04 0.59 -35.79
N ALA A 142 -4.94 0.11 -35.22
CA ALA A 142 -4.90 -1.14 -34.48
C ALA A 142 -5.72 -1.04 -33.19
N ALA A 143 -5.56 0.05 -32.44
CA ALA A 143 -6.33 0.32 -31.22
C ALA A 143 -7.84 0.37 -31.50
N GLU A 144 -8.26 1.15 -32.49
CA GLU A 144 -9.67 1.28 -32.87
C GLU A 144 -10.27 -0.05 -33.34
N ARG A 145 -9.49 -0.89 -34.05
CA ARG A 145 -9.95 -2.22 -34.47
C ARG A 145 -10.26 -3.09 -33.26
N VAL A 146 -9.31 -3.24 -32.35
CA VAL A 146 -9.47 -4.08 -31.15
C VAL A 146 -10.55 -3.51 -30.23
N CYS A 147 -10.60 -2.18 -30.06
CA CYS A 147 -11.66 -1.55 -29.26
C CYS A 147 -13.05 -1.86 -29.83
N ARG A 148 -13.24 -1.73 -31.15
CA ARG A 148 -14.52 -2.06 -31.82
C ARG A 148 -14.92 -3.53 -31.68
N GLU A 149 -13.95 -4.45 -31.65
CA GLU A 149 -14.21 -5.87 -31.40
C GLU A 149 -14.69 -6.13 -29.95
N ILE A 150 -14.35 -5.26 -29.01
CA ILE A 150 -14.72 -5.40 -27.59
C ILE A 150 -16.03 -4.67 -27.27
N SER A 151 -16.11 -3.38 -27.60
CA SER A 151 -17.29 -2.54 -27.35
C SER A 151 -17.28 -1.26 -28.21
N MET A 152 -18.45 -0.78 -28.61
CA MET A 152 -18.60 0.48 -29.34
C MET A 152 -18.44 1.73 -28.45
N ASP A 153 -18.53 1.57 -27.12
CA ASP A 153 -18.47 2.69 -26.17
C ASP A 153 -17.04 3.12 -25.81
N LEU A 154 -16.03 2.47 -26.39
CA LEU A 154 -14.62 2.79 -26.16
C LEU A 154 -14.17 3.92 -27.08
N LYS A 155 -13.51 4.94 -26.49
CA LYS A 155 -12.95 6.05 -27.27
C LYS A 155 -11.43 5.95 -27.34
N VAL A 156 -10.88 5.96 -28.55
CA VAL A 156 -9.43 6.01 -28.78
C VAL A 156 -9.00 7.47 -28.90
N ILE A 157 -7.98 7.85 -28.13
CA ILE A 157 -7.38 9.19 -28.11
C ILE A 157 -5.92 9.03 -28.50
N THR A 158 -5.44 9.90 -29.40
CA THR A 158 -4.08 9.80 -29.94
C THR A 158 -3.23 10.98 -29.54
N VAL A 159 -1.95 10.70 -29.28
CA VAL A 159 -0.92 11.71 -29.00
C VAL A 159 0.24 11.53 -29.96
N LYS A 160 0.93 12.64 -30.27
CA LYS A 160 2.10 12.64 -31.16
C LYS A 160 3.29 11.88 -30.57
N GLU A 161 3.48 11.95 -29.25
CA GLU A 161 4.62 11.36 -28.56
C GLU A 161 4.24 10.10 -27.78
N ALA A 162 5.12 9.10 -27.83
CA ALA A 162 5.03 7.85 -27.07
C ALA A 162 5.41 8.06 -25.59
N ASN A 163 4.66 8.89 -24.88
CA ASN A 163 4.89 9.19 -23.48
C ASN A 163 3.61 8.89 -22.68
N LYS A 164 3.68 7.91 -21.74
CA LYS A 164 2.53 7.53 -20.89
C LYS A 164 1.91 8.74 -20.17
N ARG A 165 2.72 9.73 -19.77
CA ARG A 165 2.23 10.96 -19.12
C ARG A 165 1.49 11.86 -20.11
N ALA A 166 2.02 12.05 -21.32
CA ALA A 166 1.38 12.87 -22.34
C ALA A 166 0.07 12.24 -22.82
N GLN A 167 0.05 10.91 -23.01
CA GLN A 167 -1.14 10.13 -23.33
C GLN A 167 -2.23 10.29 -22.28
N PHE A 168 -1.87 10.18 -21.00
CA PHE A 168 -2.80 10.37 -19.90
C PHE A 168 -3.35 11.80 -19.86
N LEU A 169 -2.48 12.82 -19.94
CA LEU A 169 -2.89 14.23 -19.89
C LEU A 169 -3.81 14.62 -21.04
N GLU A 170 -3.50 14.16 -22.26
CA GLU A 170 -4.38 14.41 -23.40
C GLU A 170 -5.75 13.77 -23.17
N ALA A 171 -5.79 12.52 -22.72
CA ALA A 171 -7.05 11.83 -22.45
C ALA A 171 -7.86 12.46 -21.32
N VAL A 172 -7.21 13.00 -20.29
CA VAL A 172 -7.85 13.75 -19.21
C VAL A 172 -8.62 14.96 -19.75
N SER A 173 -8.10 15.65 -20.78
CA SER A 173 -8.78 16.81 -21.37
C SER A 173 -10.14 16.49 -22.00
N PHE A 174 -10.38 15.21 -22.33
CA PHE A 174 -11.65 14.74 -22.87
C PHE A 174 -12.59 14.15 -21.82
N ALA A 175 -12.15 14.01 -20.56
CA ALA A 175 -12.93 13.40 -19.50
C ALA A 175 -13.97 14.38 -18.97
N THR A 176 -15.23 13.93 -18.86
CA THR A 176 -16.36 14.78 -18.42
C THR A 176 -16.92 14.39 -17.05
N THR A 177 -16.43 13.29 -16.48
CA THR A 177 -16.93 12.73 -15.22
C THR A 177 -16.16 13.30 -14.01
N LYS A 178 -16.65 13.00 -12.81
CA LYS A 178 -16.09 13.56 -11.56
C LYS A 178 -14.80 12.87 -11.13
N ILE A 179 -14.64 11.60 -11.49
CA ILE A 179 -13.51 10.76 -11.08
C ILE A 179 -12.79 10.23 -12.30
N ILE A 180 -11.48 10.43 -12.34
CA ILE A 180 -10.62 9.89 -13.38
C ILE A 180 -9.74 8.81 -12.75
N ILE A 181 -9.74 7.63 -13.36
CA ILE A 181 -8.91 6.49 -12.94
C ILE A 181 -7.93 6.17 -14.07
N SER A 182 -6.64 6.14 -13.75
CA SER A 182 -5.62 5.60 -14.64
C SER A 182 -5.48 4.10 -14.39
N ALA A 183 -5.60 3.29 -15.44
CA ALA A 183 -5.32 1.86 -15.40
C ALA A 183 -4.17 1.53 -16.36
N ASP A 184 -3.28 0.62 -15.99
CA ASP A 184 -2.22 0.14 -16.88
C ASP A 184 -2.77 -0.92 -17.85
N ASP A 185 -2.11 -1.12 -18.98
CA ASP A 185 -2.56 -2.01 -20.05
C ASP A 185 -2.38 -3.52 -19.78
N GLN A 186 -1.84 -3.87 -18.62
CA GLN A 186 -1.54 -5.24 -18.18
C GLN A 186 -2.10 -5.56 -16.78
N VAL A 187 -3.22 -4.95 -16.39
CA VAL A 187 -3.89 -5.22 -15.11
C VAL A 187 -5.05 -6.20 -15.35
N TYR A 188 -5.07 -7.31 -14.61
CA TYR A 188 -6.06 -8.38 -14.74
C TYR A 188 -7.13 -8.30 -13.65
#